data_AF-A0A8R2NNY0-F1
#
_entry.id   AF-A0A8R2NNY0-F1
#
_cell.length_a   1.000
_cell.length_b   1.000
_cell.length_c   1.000
_cell.angle_alpha   90.00
_cell.angle_beta   90.00
_cell.angle_gamma   90.00
#
_symmetry.space_group_name_H-M   'P 1'
#
loop_
_entity.id
_entity.type
_entity.pdbx_description
1 polymer ?
#
loop_
_entity_poly.entity_id
_entity_poly.type
_entity_poly.pdbx_seq_one_letter_code
_entity_poly.pdbx_strand_id
1 'polypeptide(L)'
;MVTLNNVVLLGRVKFVFTFHKHSKRMKFVGFKMIFIIALSLMRSFVNSEETSDFKLHTNFKPVSYELNVTTHLEDKFMFEGVVCIRMTCVGATDTIVLHSTSLNIDTKSVVVANCGENVIPVNSVSFDTDKELMQVKSTVNFKPCDEYLLTIPFTGNLTDDLVGYYRSSYVDKESNQTSSSSTLQDFCDCVISPVTLQVVRCC
;
A
#
# COMPACT_ATOMS: atom_id res chain seq x y z
N MET A 1 14.80 49.75 -25.22
CA MET A 1 15.28 50.13 -23.89
C MET A 1 14.11 49.93 -22.94
N VAL A 2 14.16 48.89 -22.10
CA VAL A 2 13.08 48.52 -21.18
C VAL A 2 13.45 49.03 -19.81
N THR A 3 12.64 49.90 -19.23
CA THR A 3 12.80 50.35 -17.84
C THR A 3 11.88 49.52 -16.96
N LEU A 4 12.45 48.78 -16.02
CA LEU A 4 11.73 48.04 -14.99
C LEU A 4 11.61 48.92 -13.74
N ASN A 5 10.39 49.32 -13.39
CA ASN A 5 10.10 49.85 -12.06
C ASN A 5 9.28 48.79 -11.30
N ASN A 6 9.82 48.33 -10.17
CA ASN A 6 9.14 47.41 -9.27
C ASN A 6 8.27 48.18 -8.27
N VAL A 7 7.01 47.79 -8.12
CA VAL A 7 6.15 48.17 -7.00
C VAL A 7 5.73 46.88 -6.31
N VAL A 8 6.17 46.70 -5.07
CA VAL A 8 5.79 45.57 -4.20
C VAL A 8 4.61 46.01 -3.35
N LEU A 9 3.47 45.34 -3.49
CA LEU A 9 2.39 45.34 -2.50
C LEU A 9 1.68 43.98 -2.52
N LEU A 10 1.34 43.56 -1.30
CA LEU A 10 0.79 42.27 -0.88
C LEU A 10 -0.23 41.64 -1.83
N GLY A 11 -0.08 40.33 -2.03
CA GLY A 11 -1.16 39.44 -2.48
C GLY A 11 -1.47 39.48 -3.98
N ARG A 12 -1.11 38.40 -4.68
CA ARG A 12 -1.38 38.12 -6.11
C ARG A 12 -0.68 39.07 -7.10
N VAL A 13 0.46 38.61 -7.62
CA VAL A 13 1.17 39.28 -8.71
C VAL A 13 0.32 39.21 -9.99
N LYS A 14 -0.22 40.34 -10.43
CA LYS A 14 -0.96 40.46 -11.68
C LYS A 14 -0.11 41.23 -12.69
N PHE A 15 0.47 40.53 -13.66
CA PHE A 15 1.22 41.16 -14.74
C PHE A 15 0.26 41.64 -15.84
N VAL A 16 0.16 42.95 -16.02
CA VAL A 16 -0.58 43.56 -17.14
C VAL A 16 0.45 44.06 -18.15
N PHE A 17 0.46 43.46 -19.35
CA PHE A 17 1.34 43.86 -20.45
C PHE A 17 0.56 44.72 -21.45
N THR A 18 0.84 46.03 -21.48
CA THR A 18 0.30 46.93 -22.51
C THR A 18 1.32 47.06 -23.64
N PHE A 19 1.05 46.39 -24.77
CA PHE A 19 1.87 46.51 -25.98
C PHE A 19 1.47 47.76 -26.76
N HIS A 20 2.33 48.77 -26.80
CA HIS A 20 2.17 49.88 -27.75
C HIS A 20 2.88 49.53 -29.06
N LYS A 21 2.07 49.39 -30.12
CA LYS A 21 2.51 49.05 -31.47
C LYS A 21 3.17 50.26 -32.13
N HIS A 22 4.44 50.17 -32.51
CA HIS A 22 4.87 50.89 -33.70
C HIS A 22 5.93 50.13 -34.49
N SER A 23 5.62 50.00 -35.78
CA SER A 23 6.32 49.32 -36.86
C SER A 23 7.79 49.76 -37.00
N LYS A 24 8.72 48.82 -37.20
CA LYS A 24 9.42 48.58 -38.50
C LYS A 24 10.39 47.39 -38.42
N ARG A 25 10.51 46.73 -39.57
CA ARG A 25 11.23 45.48 -39.92
C ARG A 25 12.56 45.23 -39.19
N MET A 26 12.66 44.10 -38.48
CA MET A 26 13.93 43.47 -38.11
C MET A 26 13.87 41.96 -38.43
N LYS A 27 14.95 41.45 -39.04
CA LYS A 27 15.04 40.13 -39.67
C LYS A 27 14.79 39.01 -38.66
N PHE A 28 13.77 38.20 -38.93
CA PHE A 28 13.11 37.25 -38.02
C PHE A 28 13.89 35.95 -37.72
N VAL A 29 15.19 35.89 -38.02
CA VAL A 29 15.99 34.67 -37.89
C VAL A 29 16.58 34.54 -36.48
N GLY A 30 17.01 35.65 -35.87
CA GLY A 30 17.61 35.64 -34.52
C GLY A 30 16.61 35.43 -33.38
N PHE A 31 15.35 35.85 -33.56
CA PHE A 31 14.31 35.72 -32.52
C PHE A 31 13.75 34.29 -32.43
N LYS A 32 13.76 33.54 -33.55
CA LYS A 32 13.36 32.13 -33.60
C LYS A 32 14.31 31.23 -32.80
N MET A 33 15.61 31.52 -32.81
CA MET A 33 16.60 30.75 -32.04
C MET A 33 16.49 30.99 -30.54
N ILE A 34 16.24 32.24 -30.12
CA ILE A 34 16.06 32.59 -28.71
C ILE A 34 14.80 31.93 -28.13
N PHE A 35 13.71 31.84 -28.90
CA PHE A 35 12.49 31.12 -28.48
C PHE A 35 12.73 29.61 -28.33
N ILE A 36 13.49 28.98 -29.23
CA ILE A 36 13.80 27.53 -29.13
C ILE A 36 14.73 27.24 -27.95
N ILE A 37 15.68 28.12 -27.64
CA ILE A 37 16.55 27.98 -26.47
C ILE A 37 15.74 28.16 -25.18
N ALA A 38 14.81 29.12 -25.13
CA ALA A 38 13.91 29.29 -23.99
C ALA A 38 12.93 28.11 -23.81
N LEU A 39 12.39 27.54 -24.90
CA LEU A 39 11.61 26.29 -24.89
C LEU A 39 12.44 25.08 -24.45
N SER A 40 13.73 25.04 -24.80
CA SER A 40 14.65 23.99 -24.37
C SER A 40 15.09 24.13 -22.91
N LEU A 41 15.14 25.35 -22.36
CA LEU A 41 15.50 25.62 -20.96
C LEU A 41 14.30 25.49 -20.00
N MET A 42 13.07 25.65 -20.49
CA MET A 42 11.84 25.45 -19.70
C MET A 42 11.42 23.98 -19.55
N ARG A 43 12.16 23.03 -20.16
CA ARG A 43 11.88 21.59 -20.06
C ARG A 43 12.29 20.97 -18.71
N SER A 44 12.98 21.71 -17.85
CA SER A 44 13.66 21.14 -16.67
C SER A 44 12.96 21.36 -15.32
N PHE A 45 11.69 21.79 -15.29
CA PHE A 45 10.93 21.88 -14.03
C PHE A 45 9.52 21.30 -14.19
N VAL A 46 9.41 20.09 -14.74
CA VAL A 46 8.41 19.17 -14.24
C VAL A 46 9.14 18.37 -13.19
N ASN A 47 9.11 18.88 -11.95
CA ASN A 47 9.36 18.02 -10.81
C ASN A 47 8.22 17.00 -10.87
N SER A 48 8.50 15.79 -11.36
CA SER A 48 7.66 14.66 -11.01
C SER A 48 7.60 14.69 -9.51
N GLU A 49 6.43 14.99 -8.94
CA GLU A 49 6.10 14.37 -7.68
C GLU A 49 6.17 12.88 -7.98
N GLU A 50 7.35 12.30 -7.77
CA GLU A 50 7.46 10.87 -7.56
C GLU A 50 6.51 10.62 -6.39
N THR A 51 5.37 10.03 -6.71
CA THR A 51 4.49 9.40 -5.74
C THR A 51 5.41 8.45 -4.98
N SER A 52 5.84 8.86 -3.79
CA SER A 52 6.70 8.04 -2.94
C SER A 52 6.00 6.71 -2.80
N ASP A 53 6.62 5.69 -3.40
CA ASP A 53 6.09 4.35 -3.52
C ASP A 53 5.45 3.94 -2.19
N PHE A 54 4.19 3.53 -2.23
CA PHE A 54 3.46 2.88 -1.12
C PHE A 54 4.06 1.49 -0.81
N LYS A 55 5.40 1.40 -0.79
CA LYS A 55 6.15 0.20 -0.52
C LYS A 55 6.46 0.21 0.96
N LEU A 56 5.93 -0.77 1.68
CA LEU A 56 6.29 -0.97 3.07
C LEU A 56 7.79 -1.26 3.15
N HIS A 57 8.57 -0.30 3.66
CA HIS A 57 9.98 -0.47 3.96
C HIS A 57 10.10 -1.34 5.23
N THR A 58 10.01 -2.66 5.05
CA THR A 58 10.15 -3.63 6.14
C THR A 58 11.59 -4.10 6.26
N ASN A 59 11.99 -4.47 7.48
CA ASN A 59 13.23 -5.21 7.73
C ASN A 59 13.08 -6.71 7.45
N PHE A 60 11.98 -7.13 6.81
CA PHE A 60 11.65 -8.52 6.55
C PHE A 60 11.21 -8.73 5.11
N LYS A 61 11.81 -9.71 4.45
CA LYS A 61 11.39 -10.17 3.12
C LYS A 61 10.59 -11.46 3.27
N PRO A 62 9.34 -11.53 2.79
CA PRO A 62 8.59 -12.78 2.76
C PRO A 62 9.26 -13.83 1.86
N VAL A 63 9.11 -15.09 2.21
CA VAL A 63 9.56 -16.26 1.43
C VAL A 63 8.35 -17.04 0.94
N SER A 64 7.39 -17.33 1.83
CA SER A 64 6.18 -18.06 1.47
C SER A 64 5.05 -17.78 2.46
N TYR A 65 3.82 -18.02 1.99
CA TYR A 65 2.60 -17.93 2.76
C TYR A 65 1.88 -19.27 2.73
N GLU A 66 1.42 -19.71 3.89
CA GLU A 66 0.45 -20.79 4.02
C GLU A 66 -0.80 -20.20 4.69
N LEU A 67 -1.93 -20.32 3.99
CA LEU A 67 -3.18 -19.70 4.38
C LEU A 67 -4.26 -20.78 4.49
N ASN A 68 -4.77 -20.97 5.70
CA ASN A 68 -5.88 -21.88 5.98
C ASN A 68 -7.08 -21.05 6.42
N VAL A 69 -8.20 -21.16 5.70
CA VAL A 69 -9.42 -20.38 5.95
C VAL A 69 -10.62 -21.31 5.98
N THR A 70 -11.39 -21.23 7.06
CA THR A 70 -12.70 -21.86 7.22
C THR A 70 -13.77 -20.80 7.10
N THR A 71 -14.79 -21.07 6.27
CA THR A 71 -15.85 -20.11 5.96
C THR A 71 -17.20 -20.62 6.41
N HIS A 72 -17.97 -19.79 7.09
CA HIS A 72 -19.28 -20.10 7.62
C HIS A 72 -20.35 -19.26 6.91
N LEU A 73 -21.03 -19.87 5.93
CA LEU A 73 -22.03 -19.20 5.08
C LEU A 73 -23.47 -19.32 5.60
N GLU A 74 -23.75 -20.23 6.54
CA GLU A 74 -25.13 -20.58 6.91
C GLU A 74 -25.74 -19.66 7.97
N ASP A 75 -24.98 -19.31 9.01
CA ASP A 75 -25.55 -18.60 10.16
C ASP A 75 -25.01 -17.18 10.35
N LYS A 76 -23.68 -17.03 10.24
CA LYS A 76 -22.97 -15.85 10.77
C LYS A 76 -22.21 -15.06 9.71
N PHE A 77 -22.09 -15.61 8.49
CA PHE A 77 -21.34 -15.00 7.39
C PHE A 77 -19.98 -14.48 7.84
N MET A 78 -19.20 -15.41 8.37
CA MET A 78 -17.89 -15.10 8.96
C MET A 78 -16.88 -16.14 8.51
N PHE A 79 -15.61 -15.77 8.62
CA PHE A 79 -14.49 -16.65 8.33
C PHE A 79 -13.48 -16.58 9.47
N GLU A 80 -12.80 -17.69 9.67
CA GLU A 80 -11.68 -17.80 10.58
C GLU A 80 -10.54 -18.52 9.88
N GLY A 81 -9.32 -18.26 10.32
CA GLY A 81 -8.18 -18.85 9.67
C GLY A 81 -6.88 -18.62 10.40
N VAL A 82 -5.84 -19.19 9.83
CA VAL A 82 -4.46 -19.00 10.28
C VAL A 82 -3.62 -18.73 9.05
N VAL A 83 -2.82 -17.66 9.12
CA VAL A 83 -1.76 -17.41 8.15
C VAL A 83 -0.41 -17.70 8.80
N CYS A 84 0.40 -18.49 8.11
CA CYS A 84 1.78 -18.79 8.45
C CYS A 84 2.69 -18.15 7.40
N ILE A 85 3.59 -17.28 7.83
CA ILE A 85 4.45 -16.48 6.95
C ILE A 85 5.88 -16.83 7.24
N ARG A 86 6.56 -17.42 6.26
CA ARG A 86 8.02 -17.57 6.30
C ARG A 86 8.64 -16.29 5.78
N MET A 87 9.59 -15.74 6.52
CA MET A 87 10.25 -14.48 6.17
C MET A 87 11.72 -14.49 6.57
N THR A 88 12.55 -13.83 5.76
CA THR A 88 13.97 -13.61 6.04
C THR A 88 14.16 -12.18 6.53
N CYS A 89 14.85 -12.02 7.66
CA CYS A 89 15.23 -10.70 8.17
C CYS A 89 16.36 -10.10 7.30
N VAL A 90 16.19 -8.88 6.80
CA VAL A 90 17.21 -8.18 6.00
C VAL A 90 18.03 -7.18 6.81
N GLY A 91 17.49 -6.70 7.94
CA GLY A 91 18.13 -5.70 8.80
C GLY A 91 17.79 -5.94 10.27
N ALA A 92 18.77 -5.77 11.15
CA ALA A 92 18.60 -6.06 12.57
C ALA A 92 17.49 -5.18 13.17
N THR A 93 16.50 -5.80 13.79
CA THR A 93 15.32 -5.12 14.35
C THR A 93 14.65 -6.00 15.40
N ASP A 94 13.83 -5.42 16.26
CA ASP A 94 12.95 -6.14 17.20
C ASP A 94 11.50 -6.17 16.72
N THR A 95 11.18 -5.55 15.59
CA THR A 95 9.81 -5.27 15.16
C THR A 95 9.55 -5.78 13.75
N ILE A 96 8.50 -6.60 13.60
CA ILE A 96 7.93 -7.00 12.32
C ILE A 96 6.76 -6.05 12.03
N VAL A 97 6.72 -5.48 10.82
CA VAL A 97 5.63 -4.61 10.37
C VAL A 97 5.00 -5.25 9.14
N LEU A 98 3.68 -5.36 9.13
CA LEU A 98 2.88 -5.94 8.06
C LEU A 98 1.61 -5.10 7.85
N HIS A 99 1.02 -5.17 6.67
CA HIS A 99 -0.34 -4.67 6.47
C HIS A 99 -1.34 -5.55 7.23
N SER A 100 -2.46 -4.98 7.66
CA SER A 100 -3.57 -5.69 8.28
C SER A 100 -4.81 -4.79 8.27
N THR A 101 -5.82 -5.16 7.49
CA THR A 101 -7.06 -4.38 7.33
C THR A 101 -8.27 -5.23 7.68
N SER A 102 -9.17 -4.70 8.52
CA SER A 102 -10.48 -5.30 8.80
C SER A 102 -10.48 -6.77 9.29
N LEU A 103 -9.39 -7.19 9.94
CA LEU A 103 -9.30 -8.50 10.61
C LEU A 103 -9.36 -8.35 12.13
N ASN A 104 -10.01 -9.30 12.78
CA ASN A 104 -9.98 -9.45 14.23
C ASN A 104 -8.93 -10.51 14.61
N ILE A 105 -7.84 -10.05 15.22
CA ILE A 105 -6.68 -10.86 15.61
C ILE A 105 -6.54 -10.84 17.13
N ASP A 106 -6.52 -12.01 17.75
CA ASP A 106 -6.14 -12.13 19.16
C ASP A 106 -4.62 -11.96 19.30
N THR A 107 -4.20 -10.82 19.85
CA THR A 107 -2.79 -10.46 20.02
C THR A 107 -1.98 -11.46 20.83
N LYS A 108 -2.62 -12.23 21.71
CA LYS A 108 -1.97 -13.27 22.53
C LYS A 108 -1.71 -14.56 21.77
N SER A 109 -2.42 -14.76 20.67
CA SER A 109 -2.33 -15.95 19.83
C SER A 109 -1.33 -15.80 18.68
N VAL A 110 -0.72 -14.61 18.53
CA VAL A 110 0.34 -14.36 17.55
C VAL A 110 1.65 -14.97 18.03
N VAL A 111 2.25 -15.83 17.20
CA VAL A 111 3.47 -16.56 17.53
C VAL A 111 4.56 -16.25 16.51
N VAL A 112 5.79 -16.06 16.99
CA VAL A 112 6.98 -15.97 16.15
C VAL A 112 7.93 -17.10 16.54
N ALA A 113 8.47 -17.80 15.57
CA ALA A 113 9.46 -18.86 15.78
C ALA A 113 10.66 -18.71 14.83
N ASN A 114 11.81 -19.23 15.24
CA ASN A 114 12.95 -19.38 14.32
C ASN A 114 12.85 -20.68 13.49
N CYS A 115 13.75 -20.86 12.53
CA CYS A 115 13.78 -22.06 11.68
C CYS A 115 13.98 -23.39 12.44
N GLY A 116 14.45 -23.35 13.69
CA GLY A 116 14.55 -24.51 14.58
C GLY A 116 13.35 -24.69 15.50
N GLU A 117 12.21 -24.07 15.18
CA GLU A 117 10.93 -24.12 15.91
C GLU A 117 10.99 -23.58 17.35
N ASN A 118 12.05 -22.83 17.70
CA ASN A 118 12.12 -22.17 18.99
C ASN A 118 11.23 -20.94 18.97
N VAL A 119 10.25 -20.92 19.86
CA VAL A 119 9.35 -19.78 20.03
C VAL A 119 10.14 -18.57 20.54
N ILE A 120 10.00 -17.46 19.82
CA ILE A 120 10.56 -16.16 20.16
C ILE A 120 9.49 -15.40 20.95
N PRO A 121 9.79 -14.92 22.17
CA PRO A 121 8.81 -14.19 22.95
C PRO A 121 8.37 -12.89 22.26
N VAL A 122 7.07 -12.74 22.10
CA VAL A 122 6.42 -11.52 21.62
C VAL A 122 6.14 -10.62 22.81
N ASN A 123 6.66 -9.39 22.77
CA ASN A 123 6.44 -8.37 23.79
C ASN A 123 5.07 -7.69 23.63
N SER A 124 4.72 -7.34 22.40
CA SER A 124 3.47 -6.62 22.12
C SER A 124 3.06 -6.74 20.66
N VAL A 125 1.75 -6.69 20.42
CA VAL A 125 1.15 -6.57 19.09
C VAL A 125 0.26 -5.33 19.10
N SER A 126 0.42 -4.46 18.11
CA SER A 126 -0.32 -3.20 18.00
C SER A 126 -0.74 -2.91 16.56
N PHE A 127 -1.80 -2.11 16.40
CA PHE A 127 -2.37 -1.77 15.11
C PHE A 127 -2.37 -0.25 14.91
N ASP A 128 -2.02 0.19 13.71
CA ASP A 128 -2.20 1.55 13.20
C ASP A 128 -3.30 1.47 12.13
N THR A 129 -4.54 1.79 12.54
CA THR A 129 -5.73 1.66 11.68
C THR A 129 -5.73 2.67 10.55
N ASP A 130 -5.13 3.84 10.74
CA ASP A 130 -5.09 4.91 9.73
C ASP A 130 -4.16 4.53 8.57
N LYS A 131 -3.13 3.74 8.85
CA LYS A 131 -2.17 3.23 7.85
C LYS A 131 -2.38 1.78 7.48
N GLU A 132 -3.37 1.12 8.07
CA GLU A 132 -3.66 -0.30 7.87
C GLU A 132 -2.43 -1.20 8.16
N LEU A 133 -1.73 -0.91 9.27
CA LEU A 133 -0.53 -1.65 9.68
C LEU A 133 -0.71 -2.39 11.00
N MET A 134 -0.12 -3.58 11.08
CA MET A 134 0.09 -4.34 12.31
C MET A 134 1.59 -4.43 12.60
N GLN A 135 1.94 -4.24 13.87
CA GLN A 135 3.31 -4.31 14.36
C GLN A 135 3.41 -5.40 15.42
N VAL A 136 4.35 -6.33 15.23
CA VAL A 136 4.68 -7.40 16.17
C VAL A 136 6.07 -7.14 16.72
N LYS A 137 6.15 -6.78 17.99
CA LYS A 137 7.42 -6.48 18.67
C LYS A 137 7.88 -7.67 19.50
N SER A 138 9.11 -8.10 19.30
CA SER A 138 9.75 -9.16 20.08
C SER A 138 10.52 -8.59 21.27
N THR A 139 10.80 -9.44 22.27
CA THR A 139 11.72 -9.11 23.37
C THR A 139 13.19 -9.18 22.94
N VAL A 140 13.50 -9.80 21.79
CA VAL A 140 14.85 -9.96 21.25
C VAL A 140 14.95 -9.40 19.84
N ASN A 141 16.17 -9.02 19.44
CA ASN A 141 16.41 -8.59 18.07
C ASN A 141 16.47 -9.79 17.12
N PHE A 142 15.72 -9.70 16.03
CA PHE A 142 15.87 -10.50 14.84
C PHE A 142 17.18 -10.16 14.14
N LYS A 143 17.86 -11.18 13.62
CA LYS A 143 19.19 -11.06 13.03
C LYS A 143 19.10 -11.06 11.51
N PRO A 144 19.87 -10.21 10.81
CA PRO A 144 19.95 -10.26 9.36
C PRO A 144 20.33 -11.65 8.86
N CYS A 145 19.76 -12.02 7.71
CA CYS A 145 19.91 -13.30 7.02
C CYS A 145 19.28 -14.53 7.71
N ASP A 146 18.75 -14.40 8.93
CA ASP A 146 18.00 -15.47 9.59
C ASP A 146 16.55 -15.54 9.08
N GLU A 147 16.00 -16.76 9.08
CA GLU A 147 14.60 -17.03 8.74
C GLU A 147 13.72 -17.21 9.97
N TYR A 148 12.50 -16.70 9.87
CA TYR A 148 11.49 -16.70 10.90
C TYR A 148 10.13 -17.12 10.34
N LEU A 149 9.32 -17.72 11.21
CA LEU A 149 7.93 -18.08 10.95
C LEU A 149 7.02 -17.23 11.84
N LEU A 150 6.17 -16.42 11.23
CA LEU A 150 5.11 -15.66 11.90
C LEU A 150 3.78 -16.38 11.69
N THR A 151 3.11 -16.76 12.77
CA THR A 151 1.80 -17.40 12.76
C THR A 151 0.76 -16.45 13.35
N ILE A 152 -0.27 -16.13 12.56
CA ILE A 152 -1.34 -15.20 12.94
C ILE A 152 -2.69 -15.89 12.73
N PRO A 153 -3.35 -16.31 13.82
CA PRO A 153 -4.77 -16.65 13.80
C PRO A 153 -5.62 -15.38 13.64
N PHE A 154 -6.63 -15.42 12.78
CA PHE A 154 -7.51 -14.29 12.52
C PHE A 154 -8.96 -14.73 12.32
N THR A 155 -9.86 -13.78 12.53
CA THR A 155 -11.29 -13.89 12.24
C THR A 155 -11.76 -12.66 11.49
N GLY A 156 -12.79 -12.80 10.68
CA GLY A 156 -13.38 -11.69 9.93
C GLY A 156 -14.81 -11.98 9.51
N ASN A 157 -15.52 -10.93 9.13
CA ASN A 157 -16.89 -11.04 8.61
C ASN A 157 -16.86 -10.98 7.08
N LEU A 158 -17.70 -11.79 6.44
CA LEU A 158 -17.96 -11.66 5.00
C LEU A 158 -18.86 -10.44 4.79
N THR A 159 -18.34 -9.43 4.11
CA THR A 159 -19.11 -8.25 3.74
C THR A 159 -19.69 -8.39 2.33
N ASP A 160 -20.57 -7.46 1.97
CA ASP A 160 -21.13 -7.35 0.61
C ASP A 160 -20.36 -6.29 -0.22
N ASP A 161 -19.24 -5.78 0.30
CA ASP A 161 -18.53 -4.60 -0.21
C ASP A 161 -17.64 -4.89 -1.44
N LEU A 162 -17.67 -6.12 -1.97
CA LEU A 162 -16.90 -6.57 -3.14
C LEU A 162 -15.37 -6.35 -3.04
N VAL A 163 -14.85 -6.16 -1.82
CA VAL A 163 -13.43 -5.92 -1.52
C VAL A 163 -12.96 -6.95 -0.50
N GLY A 164 -11.76 -7.51 -0.71
CA GLY A 164 -11.18 -8.51 0.19
C GLY A 164 -11.93 -9.84 0.15
N TYR A 165 -12.28 -10.38 1.32
CA TYR A 165 -13.10 -11.59 1.40
C TYR A 165 -14.58 -11.25 1.59
N TYR A 166 -15.32 -11.32 0.49
CA TYR A 166 -16.72 -10.93 0.46
C TYR A 166 -17.62 -12.10 0.09
N ARG A 167 -18.91 -11.92 0.30
CA ARG A 167 -19.95 -12.83 -0.19
C ARG A 167 -20.73 -12.19 -1.33
N SER A 168 -21.19 -13.02 -2.25
CA SER A 168 -22.23 -12.66 -3.21
C SER A 168 -23.41 -13.61 -3.02
N SER A 169 -24.61 -13.13 -3.28
CA SER A 169 -25.82 -13.96 -3.26
C SER A 169 -26.53 -13.86 -4.60
N TYR A 170 -27.11 -14.97 -5.03
CA TYR A 170 -27.97 -15.03 -6.21
C TYR A 170 -29.28 -15.73 -5.87
N VAL A 171 -30.35 -15.25 -6.47
CA VAL A 171 -31.66 -15.90 -6.40
C VAL A 171 -31.76 -16.84 -7.59
N ASP A 172 -31.92 -18.13 -7.30
CA ASP A 172 -32.23 -19.10 -8.33
C ASP A 172 -33.65 -18.86 -8.85
N LYS A 173 -33.76 -18.67 -10.18
CA LYS A 173 -35.02 -18.30 -10.84
C LYS A 173 -36.01 -19.47 -10.91
N GLU A 174 -35.55 -20.71 -10.77
CA GLU A 174 -36.45 -21.88 -10.77
C GLU A 174 -36.96 -22.22 -9.37
N SER A 175 -36.10 -22.15 -8.36
CA SER A 175 -36.46 -22.51 -6.97
C SER A 175 -36.89 -21.33 -6.10
N ASN A 176 -36.69 -20.08 -6.54
CA ASN A 176 -36.82 -18.86 -5.74
C ASN A 176 -36.03 -18.90 -4.41
N GLN A 177 -34.99 -19.74 -4.33
CA GLN A 177 -34.10 -19.83 -3.17
C GLN A 177 -32.88 -18.93 -3.37
N THR A 178 -32.46 -18.27 -2.29
CA THR A 178 -31.24 -17.46 -2.28
C THR A 178 -30.06 -18.33 -1.91
N SER A 179 -29.11 -18.50 -2.83
CA SER A 179 -27.83 -19.16 -2.58
C SER A 179 -26.74 -18.12 -2.37
N SER A 180 -25.87 -18.35 -1.38
CA SER A 180 -24.73 -17.48 -1.08
C SER A 180 -23.41 -18.17 -1.42
N SER A 181 -22.44 -17.41 -1.91
CA SER A 181 -21.09 -17.89 -2.21
C SER A 181 -20.07 -16.86 -1.73
N SER A 182 -18.92 -17.30 -1.23
CA SER A 182 -17.83 -16.40 -0.89
C SER A 182 -16.83 -16.29 -2.04
N THR A 183 -16.18 -15.13 -2.17
CA THR A 183 -15.17 -14.88 -3.20
C THR A 183 -14.00 -14.14 -2.58
N LEU A 184 -12.80 -14.70 -2.77
CA LEU A 184 -11.55 -14.09 -2.35
C LEU A 184 -11.00 -13.24 -3.50
N GLN A 185 -11.17 -11.93 -3.42
CA GLN A 185 -10.54 -10.97 -4.32
C GLN A 185 -9.53 -10.16 -3.52
N ASP A 186 -8.28 -10.13 -3.96
CA ASP A 186 -7.22 -9.32 -3.33
C ASP A 186 -7.03 -9.62 -1.82
N PHE A 187 -7.32 -10.85 -1.38
CA PHE A 187 -7.19 -11.24 0.02
C PHE A 187 -5.74 -11.17 0.52
N CYS A 188 -4.77 -11.40 -0.37
CA CYS A 188 -3.36 -11.16 -0.07
C CYS A 188 -3.07 -9.67 0.19
N ASP A 189 -3.79 -8.75 -0.44
CA ASP A 189 -3.64 -7.30 -0.18
C ASP A 189 -4.36 -6.88 1.11
N CYS A 190 -5.48 -7.53 1.45
CA CYS A 190 -6.28 -7.23 2.65
C CYS A 190 -5.69 -7.83 3.94
N VAL A 191 -5.04 -9.00 3.85
CA VAL A 191 -4.43 -9.66 5.00
C VAL A 191 -3.01 -9.16 5.21
N ILE A 192 -2.09 -9.29 4.24
CA ILE A 192 -0.68 -8.89 4.39
C ILE A 192 -0.07 -8.71 3.00
N SER A 193 0.01 -7.47 2.50
CA SER A 193 0.79 -7.18 1.30
C SER A 193 2.29 -7.23 1.63
N PRO A 194 3.03 -8.12 0.96
CA PRO A 194 4.29 -7.71 0.42
C PRO A 194 4.21 -7.88 -1.08
N VAL A 195 4.77 -6.91 -1.78
CA VAL A 195 5.09 -6.95 -3.19
C VAL A 195 5.77 -8.28 -3.54
N THR A 196 4.99 -9.31 -3.93
CA THR A 196 5.22 -10.36 -4.93
C THR A 196 4.04 -11.34 -4.86
N LEU A 197 3.16 -11.27 -5.85
CA LEU A 197 2.14 -12.28 -6.15
C LEU A 197 2.82 -13.66 -6.28
N GLN A 198 2.52 -14.59 -5.38
CA GLN A 198 2.53 -16.00 -5.73
C GLN A 198 1.23 -16.66 -5.24
N VAL A 199 0.52 -17.18 -6.24
CA VAL A 199 -0.74 -17.91 -6.23
C VAL A 199 -0.90 -18.78 -4.98
N VAL A 200 -1.84 -18.41 -4.12
CA VAL A 200 -2.36 -19.29 -3.06
C VAL A 200 -3.16 -20.39 -3.74
N ARG A 201 -2.75 -21.65 -3.57
CA ARG A 201 -3.58 -22.80 -3.91
C ARG A 201 -4.49 -23.12 -2.72
N CYS A 202 -5.79 -22.91 -2.87
CA CYS A 202 -6.77 -23.61 -2.05
C CYS A 202 -6.77 -25.08 -2.48
N CYS A 203 -6.47 -26.00 -1.55
CA CYS A 203 -6.79 -27.41 -1.69
C CYS A 203 -8.24 -27.66 -1.30
#